data_AF-A0A9Q3H4Q3-F1
#
_entry.id   AF-A0A9Q3H4Q3-F1
#
_cell.length_a   1.000
_cell.length_b   1.000
_cell.length_c   1.000
_cell.angle_alpha   90.00
_cell.angle_beta   90.00
_cell.angle_gamma   90.00
#
_symmetry.space_group_name_H-M   'P 1'
#
loop_
_entity.id
_entity.type
_entity.pdbx_description
1 polymer ?
#
loop_
_entity_poly.entity_id
_entity_poly.type
_entity_poly.pdbx_seq_one_letter_code
_entity_poly.pdbx_strand_id
1 'polypeptide(L)' 'MIKIQEPSRPWEIVLPPGGDRSYDAFLVIVDRFSNILIFLPCHKDDTAMDTALLIWNRVV' A
#
# COMPACT_ATOMS: atom_id res chain seq x y z
N MET A 1 -10.50 -3.82 -22.67
CA MET A 1 -9.50 -4.78 -22.16
C MET A 1 -8.49 -3.98 -21.35
N ILE A 2 -8.48 -4.15 -20.02
CA ILE A 2 -7.59 -3.41 -19.13
C ILE A 2 -6.16 -3.89 -19.40
N LYS A 3 -5.28 -3.01 -19.88
CA LYS A 3 -3.86 -3.31 -20.02
C LYS A 3 -3.20 -3.17 -18.66
N ILE A 4 -2.80 -4.31 -18.08
CA ILE A 4 -1.91 -4.32 -16.93
C ILE A 4 -0.58 -3.70 -17.38
N GLN A 5 -0.13 -2.65 -16.70
CA GLN A 5 1.18 -2.06 -17.00
C GLN A 5 2.27 -3.02 -16.54
N GLU A 6 3.32 -3.18 -17.36
CA GLU A 6 4.48 -3.96 -16.95
C GLU A 6 5.27 -3.19 -15.89
N PRO A 7 5.74 -3.88 -14.83
CA PRO A 7 6.54 -3.24 -13.79
C PRO A 7 7.84 -2.69 -14.38
N SER A 8 8.17 -1.45 -14.03
CA SER A 8 9.39 -0.78 -14.49
C SER A 8 10.64 -1.32 -13.80
N ARG A 9 10.46 -1.93 -12.62
CA ARG A 9 11.53 -2.44 -11.75
C ARG A 9 11.22 -3.85 -11.27
N PRO A 10 12.23 -4.70 -11.02
CA PRO A 10 12.03 -6.11 -10.64
C PRO A 10 11.23 -6.34 -9.35
N TRP A 11 11.20 -5.36 -8.45
CA TRP A 11 10.51 -5.43 -7.16
C TRP A 11 9.15 -4.71 -7.18
N GLU A 12 8.73 -4.21 -8.33
CA GLU A 12 7.43 -3.54 -8.48
C GLU A 12 6.34 -4.57 -8.78
N ILE A 13 5.23 -4.50 -8.05
CA ILE A 13 4.02 -5.26 -8.33
C ILE A 13 2.96 -4.27 -8.80
N VAL A 14 2.50 -4.46 -10.04
CA VAL A 14 1.41 -3.67 -10.61
C VAL A 14 0.10 -4.42 -10.39
N LEU A 15 -0.76 -3.86 -9.55
CA LEU A 15 -2.09 -4.39 -9.33
C LEU A 15 -3.03 -3.94 -10.47
N PRO A 16 -4.01 -4.77 -10.86
CA PRO A 16 -5.01 -4.35 -11.83
C PRO A 16 -5.81 -3.16 -11.28
N PRO A 17 -6.19 -2.18 -12.11
CA PRO A 17 -7.00 -1.04 -11.67
C PRO A 17 -8.36 -1.53 -11.16
N GLY A 18 -8.62 -1.31 -9.87
CA GLY A 18 -9.85 -1.74 -9.19
C GLY A 18 -11.02 -0.74 -9.29
N GLY A 19 -10.79 0.44 -9.88
CA GLY A 19 -11.75 1.55 -9.96
C GLY A 19 -11.40 2.71 -9.02
N ASP A 20 -12.16 3.81 -9.07
CA ASP A 20 -11.84 5.09 -8.40
C ASP A 20 -11.79 5.05 -6.86
N ARG A 21 -12.15 3.92 -6.24
CA ARG A 21 -12.11 3.72 -4.77
C ARG A 21 -11.32 2.49 -4.37
N SER A 22 -10.40 2.04 -5.22
CA SER A 22 -9.57 0.88 -4.94
C SER A 22 -8.17 1.29 -4.55
N TYR A 23 -7.67 0.65 -3.50
CA TYR A 23 -6.28 0.70 -3.11
C TYR A 23 -5.39 0.03 -4.16
N ASP A 24 -4.24 0.60 -4.44
CA ASP A 24 -3.26 0.10 -5.40
C ASP A 24 -1.90 -0.25 -4.75
N ALA A 25 -1.80 -0.09 -3.43
CA ALA A 25 -0.64 -0.44 -2.63
C ALA A 25 -1.01 -0.96 -1.23
N PHE A 26 0.00 -1.55 -0.57
CA PHE A 26 -0.02 -1.90 0.85
C PHE A 26 1.16 -1.25 1.56
N LEU A 27 0.88 -0.51 2.63
CA LEU A 27 1.87 -0.13 3.62
C LEU A 27 2.04 -1.29 4.60
N VAL A 28 3.24 -1.86 4.64
CA VAL A 28 3.57 -3.00 5.49
C VAL A 28 4.37 -2.53 6.70
N ILE A 29 3.84 -2.75 7.89
CA ILE A 29 4.51 -2.44 9.16
C ILE A 29 4.93 -3.76 9.79
N VAL A 30 6.21 -3.85 10.15
CA VAL A 30 6.80 -5.03 10.77
C VAL A 30 7.30 -4.67 12.16
N ASP A 31 6.68 -5.24 13.19
CA ASP A 31 7.24 -5.15 14.54
C ASP A 31 8.26 -6.27 14.77
N ARG A 32 9.50 -5.87 15.02
CA ARG A 32 10.63 -6.78 15.24
C ARG A 32 10.53 -7.56 16.54
N PHE A 33 9.82 -7.05 17.54
CA PHE A 33 9.74 -7.70 18.85
C PHE A 33 8.64 -8.75 18.90
N SER A 34 7.45 -8.43 18.39
CA SER A 34 6.32 -9.37 18.37
C SER A 34 6.32 -10.32 17.16
N ASN A 35 7.17 -10.08 16.15
CA ASN A 35 7.10 -10.76 14.85
C ASN A 35 5.71 -10.65 14.17
N ILE A 36 4.96 -9.60 14.50
CA ILE A 36 3.66 -9.31 13.88
C ILE A 36 3.88 -8.43 12.66
N LEU A 37 3.12 -8.72 11.60
CA LEU A 37 3.06 -7.92 10.38
C LEU A 37 1.66 -7.34 10.24
N ILE A 38 1.57 -6.03 9.99
CA ILE A 38 0.31 -5.33 9.71
C ILE A 38 0.34 -4.87 8.25
N PHE A 39 -0.70 -5.23 7.50
CA PHE A 39 -0.91 -4.79 6.13
C PHE A 39 -2.00 -3.73 6.10
N LEU A 40 -1.64 -2.50 5.75
CA LEU A 40 -2.59 -1.40 5.61
C LEU A 40 -2.79 -1.12 4.11
N PRO A 41 -4.02 -1.27 3.59
CA PRO A 41 -4.31 -0.91 2.20
C PRO A 41 -4.22 0.62 2.06
N CYS A 42 -3.50 1.08 1.03
CA CYS A 42 -3.17 2.48 0.81
C CYS A 42 -3.07 2.79 -0.69
N HIS A 43 -2.79 4.05 -1.05
CA HIS A 43 -2.51 4.43 -2.42
C HIS A 43 -1.01 4.72 -2.63
N LYS A 44 -0.46 4.40 -3.80
CA LYS A 44 0.96 4.62 -4.13
C LYS A 44 1.37 6.10 -4.08
N ASP A 45 0.41 6.99 -4.27
CA ASP A 45 0.54 8.44 -4.29
C ASP A 45 0.16 9.11 -2.95
N ASP A 46 -0.17 8.32 -1.91
CA ASP A 46 -0.45 8.85 -0.57
C ASP A 46 0.72 9.73 -0.09
N THR A 47 0.40 10.92 0.39
CA THR A 47 1.42 11.84 0.89
C THR A 47 1.98 11.37 2.23
N ALA A 48 3.07 12.00 2.68
CA ALA A 48 3.60 11.74 4.03
C ALA A 48 2.57 12.01 5.13
N MET A 49 1.69 13.00 4.94
CA MET A 49 0.60 13.31 5.88
C MET A 49 -0.46 12.21 5.86
N ASP A 50 -0.89 11.77 4.67
CA ASP A 50 -1.90 10.70 4.54
C ASP A 50 -1.40 9.40 5.18
N THR A 51 -0.13 9.06 4.94
CA THR A 51 0.56 7.93 5.57
C THR A 51 0.59 8.05 7.09
N ALA A 52 0.93 9.24 7.62
CA ALA A 52 0.97 9.47 9.06
C ALA A 52 -0.42 9.32 9.71
N LEU A 53 -1.45 9.88 9.09
CA LEU A 53 -2.84 9.74 9.54
C LEU A 53 -3.33 8.29 9.47
N LEU A 54 -2.95 7.56 8.42
CA LEU A 54 -3.27 6.14 8.26
C LEU A 54 -2.70 5.31 9.42
N ILE A 55 -1.43 5.53 9.77
CA ILE A 55 -0.78 4.85 10.90
C ILE A 55 -1.45 5.23 12.22
N TRP A 56 -1.66 6.54 12.46
CA TRP A 56 -2.28 7.03 13.70
C TRP A 56 -3.67 6.45 13.95
N ASN A 57 -4.49 6.31 12.90
CA ASN A 57 -5.87 5.85 13.04
C ASN A 57 -6.03 4.32 13.07
N ARG A 58 -5.05 3.56 12.60
CA ARG A 58 -5.17 2.09 12.39
C ARG A 58 -4.22 1.25 13.24
N VAL A 59 -3.18 1.85 13.81
CA VAL A 59 -2.07 1.11 14.46
C VAL A 59 -1.79 1.59 15.88
N VAL A 60 -1.78 2.93 16.08
CA VAL A 60 -1.63 3.56 17.41
C VAL A 60 -2.95 3.47 18.16
#